data_AF-A0A8X7SRI0-F1
#
_entry.id   AF-A0A8X7SRI0-F1
#
_cell.length_a   1.000
_cell.length_b   1.000
_cell.length_c   1.000
_cell.angle_alpha   90.00
_cell.angle_beta   90.00
_cell.angle_gamma   90.00
#
_symmetry.space_group_name_H-M   'P 1'
#
loop_
_entity.id
_entity.type
_entity.pdbx_description
1 polymer ?
#
loop_
_entity_poly.entity_id
_entity_poly.type
_entity_poly.pdbx_seq_one_letter_code
_entity_poly.pdbx_strand_id
1 'polypeptide(L)'
;MAGSGSSDFSILNETPPRRENGRNTAANNTDDNRDDNRDDNRDGSRTPSTPRPQKRKLLEMEEEDEDDDAPSRINELPSDIKAWVRRVKLSKLRIDDLAQFGLDYKTETAEDFCPLHLYRPYAQSLLQTQLAQIGIQTTNQLREEVVPPLKRARSMLTRIEGDVKDLKKAAESKLTEADT
;
A
#
# COMPACT_ATOMS: atom_id res chain seq x y z
N MET A 1 -49.14 -12.31 33.02
CA MET A 1 -48.72 -13.15 31.87
C MET A 1 -48.64 -12.23 30.67
N ALA A 2 -47.43 -11.95 30.18
CA ALA A 2 -47.18 -10.95 29.14
C ALA A 2 -46.72 -11.64 27.86
N GLY A 3 -47.45 -11.37 26.78
CA GLY A 3 -46.91 -10.96 25.48
C GLY A 3 -46.11 -11.97 24.67
N SER A 4 -46.79 -12.62 23.73
CA SER A 4 -46.23 -13.20 22.51
C SER A 4 -45.40 -12.18 21.72
N GLY A 5 -44.19 -12.56 21.31
CA GLY A 5 -43.37 -11.85 20.35
C GLY A 5 -42.73 -12.86 19.39
N SER A 6 -43.48 -13.23 18.35
CA SER A 6 -43.04 -14.10 17.26
C SER A 6 -42.13 -13.31 16.33
N SER A 7 -40.83 -13.60 16.34
CA SER A 7 -39.85 -13.02 15.44
C SER A 7 -39.93 -13.71 14.07
N ASP A 8 -40.73 -13.14 13.19
CA ASP A 8 -40.84 -13.51 11.78
C ASP A 8 -39.75 -12.76 11.00
N PHE A 9 -38.65 -13.43 10.66
CA PHE A 9 -37.57 -12.85 9.85
C PHE A 9 -37.34 -13.74 8.62
N SER A 10 -38.18 -13.55 7.62
CA SER A 10 -38.01 -14.12 6.28
C SER A 10 -36.86 -13.40 5.56
N ILE A 11 -35.67 -14.01 5.52
CA ILE A 11 -34.58 -13.54 4.66
C ILE A 11 -34.75 -14.17 3.27
N LEU A 12 -35.12 -13.31 2.33
CA LEU A 12 -35.20 -13.57 0.90
C LEU A 12 -33.84 -14.07 0.37
N ASN A 13 -33.83 -15.33 -0.05
CA ASN A 13 -32.90 -15.82 -1.07
C ASN A 13 -33.26 -15.13 -2.40
N GLU A 14 -32.31 -14.42 -3.02
CA GLU A 14 -32.11 -14.38 -4.48
C GLU A 14 -30.97 -13.41 -4.84
N THR A 15 -29.81 -13.97 -5.22
CA THR A 15 -28.72 -13.22 -5.88
C THR A 15 -28.67 -13.67 -7.35
N PRO A 16 -28.84 -12.80 -8.35
CA PRO A 16 -28.68 -13.18 -9.75
C PRO A 16 -27.20 -13.06 -10.23
N PRO A 17 -26.84 -13.68 -11.37
CA PRO A 17 -25.51 -14.23 -11.59
C PRO A 17 -24.48 -13.30 -12.27
N ARG A 18 -23.22 -13.72 -12.07
CA ARG A 18 -21.95 -13.34 -12.71
C ARG A 18 -22.07 -13.08 -14.22
N ARG A 19 -21.58 -11.90 -14.68
CA ARG A 19 -21.25 -11.65 -16.08
C ARG A 19 -19.78 -11.97 -16.36
N GLU A 20 -19.55 -12.92 -17.26
CA GLU A 20 -18.34 -13.02 -18.09
C GLU A 20 -18.44 -12.05 -19.27
N ASN A 21 -17.29 -11.53 -19.70
CA ASN A 21 -16.89 -11.07 -21.04
C ASN A 21 -15.58 -10.27 -20.81
N GLY A 22 -14.50 -10.38 -21.56
CA GLY A 22 -14.23 -11.00 -22.84
C GLY A 22 -12.91 -10.40 -23.32
N ARG A 23 -12.06 -11.24 -23.91
CA ARG A 23 -10.81 -10.95 -24.64
C ARG A 23 -10.95 -9.75 -25.60
N ASN A 24 -9.83 -9.05 -25.87
CA ASN A 24 -9.34 -8.59 -27.21
C ASN A 24 -8.18 -7.58 -27.01
N THR A 25 -6.92 -7.98 -27.23
CA THR A 25 -6.07 -7.81 -28.45
C THR A 25 -5.32 -6.48 -28.54
N ALA A 26 -4.03 -6.64 -28.86
CA ALA A 26 -2.98 -5.65 -28.99
C ALA A 26 -3.18 -4.64 -30.14
N ALA A 27 -2.52 -3.48 -30.01
CA ALA A 27 -2.05 -2.69 -31.15
C ALA A 27 -0.62 -2.20 -30.85
N ASN A 28 0.30 -2.80 -31.59
CA ASN A 28 1.68 -2.39 -31.80
C ASN A 28 1.67 -1.10 -32.63
N ASN A 29 2.52 -0.12 -32.35
CA ASN A 29 2.95 0.87 -33.33
C ASN A 29 4.42 1.24 -33.05
N THR A 30 5.28 0.77 -33.95
CA THR A 30 6.67 1.13 -34.13
C THR A 30 6.73 2.09 -35.33
N ASP A 31 7.45 3.19 -35.18
CA ASP A 31 8.05 4.01 -36.26
C ASP A 31 9.20 4.75 -35.55
N ASP A 32 10.46 4.32 -35.66
CA ASP A 32 11.38 4.46 -36.80
C ASP A 32 11.36 5.85 -37.44
N ASN A 33 12.29 6.72 -37.02
CA ASN A 33 13.10 7.48 -37.97
C ASN A 33 14.43 7.96 -37.38
N ARG A 34 15.45 7.85 -38.24
CA ARG A 34 16.88 8.00 -38.02
C ARG A 34 17.38 9.43 -38.25
N ASP A 35 18.65 9.58 -37.87
CA ASP A 35 19.72 10.43 -38.43
C ASP A 35 19.89 11.88 -37.97
N ASP A 36 20.89 12.04 -37.10
CA ASP A 36 22.21 12.65 -37.39
C ASP A 36 22.26 14.08 -37.97
N ASN A 37 22.72 15.05 -37.15
CA ASN A 37 23.76 16.02 -37.52
C ASN A 37 24.11 17.00 -36.38
N ARG A 38 25.38 16.89 -35.92
CA ARG A 38 26.43 17.91 -35.73
C ARG A 38 26.18 19.24 -34.98
N ASP A 39 27.15 19.52 -34.09
CA ASP A 39 27.56 20.79 -33.49
C ASP A 39 27.64 21.96 -34.48
N ASP A 40 27.23 23.18 -34.05
CA ASP A 40 28.16 24.31 -33.85
C ASP A 40 27.50 25.56 -33.20
N ASN A 41 28.16 26.05 -32.13
CA ASN A 41 28.38 27.45 -31.69
C ASN A 41 27.26 28.51 -31.44
N ARG A 42 27.34 29.07 -30.21
CA ARG A 42 27.20 30.50 -29.76
C ARG A 42 25.84 31.21 -29.86
N ASP A 43 25.30 31.63 -28.71
CA ASP A 43 25.30 33.04 -28.25
C ASP A 43 24.72 33.16 -26.83
N GLY A 44 25.14 34.19 -26.10
CA GLY A 44 24.90 34.39 -24.68
C GLY A 44 23.47 34.72 -24.31
N SER A 45 23.00 34.10 -23.23
CA SER A 45 22.04 34.73 -22.32
C SER A 45 22.25 34.19 -20.91
N ARG A 46 22.68 35.07 -20.02
CA ARG A 46 22.71 34.84 -18.57
C ARG A 46 21.27 34.74 -18.08
N THR A 47 20.72 33.53 -18.05
CA THR A 47 19.55 33.21 -17.23
C THR A 47 20.01 32.74 -15.86
N PRO A 48 19.45 33.24 -14.74
CA PRO A 48 19.81 32.74 -13.42
C PRO A 48 19.38 31.28 -13.33
N SER A 49 20.35 30.39 -13.16
CA SER A 49 20.12 28.96 -12.98
C SER A 49 19.34 28.74 -11.68
N THR A 50 18.03 28.58 -11.80
CA THR A 50 17.21 27.99 -10.72
C THR A 50 17.82 26.64 -10.36
N PRO A 51 18.03 26.32 -9.07
CA PRO A 51 18.56 25.02 -8.70
C PRO A 51 17.59 23.94 -9.20
N ARG A 52 18.09 23.12 -10.12
CA ARG A 52 17.39 21.98 -10.70
C ARG A 52 16.88 21.10 -9.55
N PRO A 53 15.56 20.82 -9.45
CA PRO A 53 15.07 19.89 -8.45
C PRO A 53 15.77 18.56 -8.70
N GLN A 54 16.60 18.12 -7.76
CA GLN A 54 17.13 16.78 -7.79
C GLN A 54 15.91 15.86 -7.78
N LYS A 55 15.68 15.16 -8.90
CA LYS A 55 14.71 14.07 -8.97
C LYS A 55 15.09 13.13 -7.83
N ARG A 56 14.31 13.13 -6.76
CA ARG A 56 14.42 12.08 -5.74
C ARG A 56 14.13 10.81 -6.51
N LYS A 57 15.15 9.97 -6.63
CA LYS A 57 15.01 8.60 -7.13
C LYS A 57 13.84 8.03 -6.33
N LEU A 58 12.74 7.69 -7.03
CA LEU A 58 11.73 6.82 -6.46
C LEU A 58 12.53 5.58 -6.06
N LEU A 59 12.67 5.36 -4.75
CA LEU A 59 13.24 4.12 -4.29
C LEU A 59 12.27 3.07 -4.81
N GLU A 60 12.72 2.24 -5.76
CA GLU A 60 12.10 0.94 -5.96
C GLU A 60 12.16 0.28 -4.60
N MET A 61 11.02 0.24 -3.93
CA MET A 61 10.84 -0.56 -2.74
C MET A 61 10.68 -2.00 -3.24
N GLU A 62 11.78 -2.52 -3.78
CA GLU A 62 12.10 -3.91 -3.53
C GLU A 62 12.24 -3.96 -2.01
N GLU A 63 11.21 -4.48 -1.34
CA GLU A 63 11.51 -5.28 -0.18
C GLU A 63 12.45 -6.37 -0.72
N GLU A 64 13.76 -6.08 -0.66
CA GLU A 64 14.70 -7.09 -0.21
C GLU A 64 14.07 -7.63 1.08
N ASP A 65 13.23 -8.65 0.92
CA ASP A 65 13.46 -9.89 1.64
C ASP A 65 14.97 -10.07 1.54
N GLU A 66 15.74 -9.54 2.51
CA GLU A 66 17.10 -9.97 2.72
C GLU A 66 16.96 -11.48 2.80
N ASP A 67 17.36 -12.12 1.70
CA ASP A 67 17.22 -13.52 1.45
C ASP A 67 17.91 -14.23 2.63
N ASP A 68 17.11 -14.65 3.60
CA ASP A 68 17.46 -15.84 4.34
C ASP A 68 17.51 -16.92 3.27
N ASP A 69 18.68 -17.19 2.70
CA ASP A 69 18.93 -18.16 1.61
C ASP A 69 18.38 -19.57 1.92
N ALA A 70 17.91 -19.79 3.15
CA ALA A 70 17.18 -20.97 3.57
C ALA A 70 15.98 -21.24 2.65
N PRO A 71 15.86 -22.41 2.01
CA PRO A 71 14.65 -22.74 1.24
C PRO A 71 13.43 -22.82 2.16
N SER A 72 12.30 -22.25 1.73
CA SER A 72 11.04 -22.34 2.48
C SER A 72 10.69 -23.80 2.80
N ARG A 73 10.29 -24.09 4.04
CA ARG A 73 9.85 -25.42 4.49
C ARG A 73 8.45 -25.80 3.99
N ILE A 74 7.96 -25.13 2.94
CA ILE A 74 6.65 -25.37 2.32
C ILE A 74 6.41 -26.82 1.88
N ASN A 75 7.47 -27.58 1.62
CA ASN A 75 7.38 -28.99 1.24
C ASN A 75 7.06 -29.92 2.42
N GLU A 76 7.26 -29.47 3.65
CA GLU A 76 6.98 -30.21 4.88
C GLU A 76 5.51 -30.09 5.31
N LEU A 77 4.78 -29.13 4.72
CA LEU A 77 3.36 -28.92 5.00
C LEU A 77 2.49 -30.02 4.33
N PRO A 78 1.37 -30.42 4.98
CA PRO A 78 0.35 -31.24 4.34
C PRO A 78 -0.16 -30.62 3.03
N SER A 79 -0.51 -31.44 2.04
CA SER A 79 -0.89 -31.00 0.69
C SER A 79 -1.95 -29.90 0.65
N ASP A 80 -2.99 -30.06 1.47
CA ASP A 80 -4.13 -29.14 1.51
C ASP A 80 -3.73 -27.78 2.10
N ILE A 81 -2.83 -27.80 3.09
CA ILE A 81 -2.32 -26.59 3.71
C ILE A 81 -1.33 -25.91 2.78
N LYS A 82 -0.46 -26.67 2.12
CA LYS A 82 0.45 -26.18 1.09
C LYS A 82 -0.28 -25.43 -0.02
N ALA A 83 -1.37 -25.99 -0.53
CA ALA A 83 -2.19 -25.36 -1.56
C ALA A 83 -2.85 -24.06 -1.05
N TRP A 84 -3.28 -24.05 0.21
CA TRP A 84 -3.88 -22.86 0.81
C TRP A 84 -2.86 -21.75 1.07
N VAL A 85 -1.72 -22.08 1.69
CA VAL A 85 -0.60 -21.18 1.97
C VAL A 85 -0.17 -20.43 0.71
N ARG A 86 -0.03 -21.15 -0.41
CA ARG A 86 0.28 -20.54 -1.72
C ARG A 86 -0.81 -19.58 -2.20
N ARG A 87 -2.08 -19.95 -2.00
CA ARG A 87 -3.22 -19.12 -2.42
C ARG A 87 -3.31 -17.82 -1.64
N VAL A 88 -3.07 -17.87 -0.33
CA VAL A 88 -3.11 -16.69 0.55
C VAL A 88 -1.80 -15.91 0.58
N LYS A 89 -0.76 -16.38 -0.14
CA LYS A 89 0.57 -15.78 -0.18
C LYS A 89 1.14 -15.53 1.23
N LEU A 90 1.09 -16.58 2.05
CA LEU A 90 1.74 -16.54 3.35
C LEU A 90 3.24 -16.34 3.16
N SER A 91 3.87 -15.47 3.96
CA SER A 91 5.29 -15.18 3.84
C SER A 91 6.13 -16.38 4.26
N LYS A 92 7.37 -16.42 3.77
CA LYS A 92 8.32 -17.51 4.03
C LYS A 92 8.51 -17.78 5.54
N LEU A 93 8.76 -16.72 6.31
CA LEU A 93 8.85 -16.78 7.77
C LEU A 93 7.63 -17.48 8.41
N ARG A 94 6.43 -17.12 7.97
CA ARG A 94 5.18 -17.67 8.48
C ARG A 94 4.95 -19.11 8.02
N ILE A 95 5.48 -19.49 6.86
CA ILE A 95 5.49 -20.88 6.40
C ILE A 95 6.39 -21.73 7.29
N ASP A 96 7.54 -21.20 7.68
CA ASP A 96 8.48 -21.90 8.55
C ASP A 96 7.93 -22.03 9.98
N ASP A 97 7.28 -20.98 10.52
CA ASP A 97 6.51 -21.03 11.78
C ASP A 97 5.46 -22.16 11.73
N LEU A 98 4.73 -22.28 10.62
CA LEU A 98 3.69 -23.28 10.43
C LEU A 98 4.25 -24.71 10.30
N ALA A 99 5.37 -24.87 9.60
CA ALA A 99 6.07 -26.14 9.50
C ALA A 99 6.58 -26.57 10.89
N GLN A 100 7.14 -25.64 11.66
CA GLN A 100 7.62 -25.89 13.01
C GLN A 100 6.48 -26.29 13.95
N PHE A 101 5.35 -25.58 13.92
CA PHE A 101 4.15 -25.97 14.69
C PHE A 101 3.71 -27.42 14.42
N GLY A 102 3.78 -27.86 13.16
CA GLY A 102 3.49 -29.24 12.79
C GLY A 102 4.48 -30.23 13.37
N LEU A 103 5.77 -29.89 13.37
CA LEU A 103 6.83 -30.70 13.95
C LEU A 103 6.66 -30.81 15.47
N ASP A 104 6.46 -29.68 16.14
CA ASP A 104 6.31 -29.59 17.60
C ASP A 104 5.14 -30.45 18.06
N TYR A 105 4.00 -30.36 17.36
CA TYR A 105 2.84 -31.20 17.65
C TYR A 105 3.17 -32.69 17.59
N LYS A 106 3.87 -33.15 16.53
CA LYS A 106 4.28 -34.56 16.41
C LYS A 106 5.20 -34.97 17.56
N THR A 107 6.14 -34.10 17.94
CA THR A 107 7.07 -34.40 19.03
C THR A 107 6.40 -34.47 20.40
N GLU A 108 5.39 -33.63 20.65
CA GLU A 108 4.70 -33.57 21.94
C GLU A 108 3.64 -34.66 22.09
N THR A 109 2.91 -34.97 21.02
CA THR A 109 1.77 -35.91 21.08
C THR A 109 2.13 -37.32 20.64
N ALA A 110 3.31 -37.53 20.06
CA ALA A 110 3.71 -38.76 19.38
C ALA A 110 2.76 -39.19 18.24
N GLU A 111 1.92 -38.27 17.75
CA GLU A 111 1.08 -38.49 16.57
C GLU A 111 1.88 -38.22 15.28
N ASP A 112 1.60 -38.99 14.23
CA ASP A 112 2.31 -38.88 12.95
C ASP A 112 2.03 -37.57 12.19
N PHE A 113 0.91 -36.91 12.48
CA PHE A 113 0.46 -35.71 11.79
C PHE A 113 -0.36 -34.80 12.72
N CYS A 114 -0.14 -33.49 12.61
CA CYS A 114 -1.02 -32.53 13.27
C CYS A 114 -2.41 -32.53 12.61
N PRO A 115 -3.50 -32.64 13.37
CA PRO A 115 -4.85 -32.61 12.83
C PRO A 115 -5.14 -31.28 12.11
N LEU A 116 -5.82 -31.36 10.97
CA LEU A 116 -6.19 -30.18 10.18
C LEU A 116 -6.98 -29.13 10.99
N HIS A 117 -7.79 -29.56 11.96
CA HIS A 117 -8.61 -28.67 12.79
C HIS A 117 -7.79 -27.84 13.79
N LEU A 118 -6.54 -28.20 14.08
CA LEU A 118 -5.59 -27.40 14.86
C LEU A 118 -4.64 -26.63 13.94
N TYR A 119 -4.18 -27.31 12.89
CA TYR A 119 -3.23 -26.75 11.94
C TYR A 119 -3.78 -25.54 11.18
N ARG A 120 -5.05 -25.62 10.76
CA ARG A 120 -5.67 -24.58 9.95
C ARG A 120 -5.93 -23.27 10.72
N PRO A 121 -6.49 -23.29 11.95
CA PRO A 121 -6.62 -22.08 12.75
C PRO A 121 -5.28 -21.40 13.05
N TYR A 122 -4.22 -22.18 13.33
CA TYR A 122 -2.88 -21.62 13.54
C TYR A 122 -2.35 -20.95 12.26
N ALA A 123 -2.51 -21.58 11.10
CA ALA A 123 -2.14 -20.97 9.82
C ALA A 123 -2.92 -19.66 9.55
N GLN A 124 -4.19 -19.58 9.99
CA GLN A 124 -5.00 -18.36 9.88
C GLN A 124 -4.53 -17.25 10.82
N SER A 125 -4.09 -17.57 12.04
CA SER A 125 -3.56 -16.56 12.97
C SER A 125 -2.22 -15.98 12.46
N LEU A 126 -1.38 -16.81 11.83
CA LEU A 126 -0.16 -16.35 11.16
C LEU A 126 -0.49 -15.39 10.00
N LEU A 127 -1.48 -15.73 9.17
CA LEU A 127 -1.95 -14.85 8.10
C LEU A 127 -2.48 -13.50 8.65
N GLN A 128 -3.29 -13.54 9.71
CA GLN A 128 -3.80 -12.32 10.34
C GLN A 128 -2.66 -11.43 10.85
N THR A 129 -1.65 -12.03 11.47
CA THR A 129 -0.47 -11.30 11.98
C THR A 129 0.31 -10.65 10.83
N GLN A 130 0.53 -11.39 9.73
CA GLN A 130 1.19 -10.86 8.53
C GLN A 130 0.40 -9.68 7.93
N LEU A 131 -0.92 -9.82 7.77
CA LEU A 131 -1.76 -8.75 7.23
C LEU A 131 -1.77 -7.52 8.13
N ALA A 132 -1.76 -7.71 9.46
CA ALA A 132 -1.65 -6.61 10.40
C ALA A 132 -0.31 -5.87 10.27
N GLN A 133 0.79 -6.61 10.14
CA GLN A 133 2.14 -6.04 9.94
C GLN A 133 2.21 -5.22 8.64
N ILE A 134 1.73 -5.78 7.52
CA ILE A 134 1.66 -5.08 6.23
C ILE A 134 0.81 -3.81 6.35
N GLY A 135 -0.34 -3.88 7.01
CA GLY A 135 -1.22 -2.73 7.21
C GLY A 135 -0.56 -1.61 8.03
N ILE A 136 0.16 -1.96 9.10
CA ILE A 136 0.90 -1.01 9.94
C ILE A 136 2.02 -0.35 9.12
N GLN A 137 2.83 -1.15 8.41
CA GLN A 137 3.94 -0.66 7.60
C GLN A 137 3.46 0.28 6.50
N THR A 138 2.43 -0.13 5.73
CA THR A 138 1.83 0.68 4.66
C THR A 138 1.30 2.00 5.22
N THR A 139 0.65 1.98 6.39
CA THR A 139 0.11 3.19 7.03
C THR A 139 1.23 4.13 7.49
N ASN A 140 2.31 3.58 8.05
CA ASN A 140 3.47 4.36 8.47
C ASN A 140 4.17 5.00 7.27
N GLN A 141 4.36 4.24 6.19
CA GLN A 141 4.93 4.77 4.95
C GLN A 141 4.06 5.89 4.37
N LEU A 142 2.74 5.69 4.28
CA LEU A 142 1.82 6.72 3.83
C LEU A 142 1.89 7.98 4.70
N ARG A 143 2.02 7.82 6.03
CA ARG A 143 2.19 8.93 6.95
C ARG A 143 3.49 9.70 6.68
N GLU A 144 4.59 9.00 6.43
CA GLU A 144 5.87 9.61 6.11
C GLU A 144 5.86 10.37 4.77
N GLU A 145 5.11 9.88 3.79
CA GLU A 145 4.97 10.52 2.49
C GLU A 145 4.04 11.74 2.52
N VAL A 146 2.91 11.64 3.23
CA VAL A 146 1.81 12.62 3.17
C VAL A 146 1.91 13.72 4.24
N VAL A 147 2.40 13.41 5.44
CA VAL A 147 2.47 14.41 6.53
C VAL A 147 3.40 15.58 6.20
N PRO A 148 4.62 15.38 5.64
CA PRO A 148 5.50 16.50 5.30
C PRO A 148 4.91 17.51 4.31
N PRO A 149 4.33 17.13 3.15
CA PRO A 149 3.71 18.10 2.25
C PRO A 149 2.49 18.78 2.88
N LEU A 150 1.67 18.08 3.66
CA LEU A 150 0.55 18.70 4.39
C LEU A 150 1.04 19.76 5.41
N LYS A 151 2.12 19.48 6.15
CA LYS A 151 2.73 20.46 7.06
C LYS A 151 3.24 21.70 6.31
N ARG A 152 3.88 21.52 5.14
CA ARG A 152 4.32 22.65 4.30
C ARG A 152 3.14 23.47 3.80
N ALA A 153 2.09 22.81 3.29
CA ALA A 153 0.88 23.48 2.81
C ALA A 153 0.22 24.29 3.92
N ARG A 154 0.07 23.72 5.13
CA ARG A 154 -0.44 24.44 6.30
C ARG A 154 0.38 25.67 6.64
N SER A 155 1.71 25.56 6.62
CA SER A 155 2.60 26.69 6.89
C SER A 155 2.47 27.81 5.85
N MET A 156 2.35 27.47 4.56
CA MET A 156 2.12 28.46 3.51
C MET A 156 0.77 29.15 3.67
N LEU A 157 -0.28 28.39 4.00
CA LEU A 157 -1.62 28.95 4.21
C LEU A 157 -1.62 29.97 5.35
N THR A 158 -0.99 29.65 6.49
CA THR A 158 -0.89 30.57 7.63
C THR A 158 -0.14 31.86 7.27
N ARG A 159 0.89 31.77 6.41
CA ARG A 159 1.60 32.95 5.92
C ARG A 159 0.70 33.81 5.03
N ILE A 160 0.02 33.20 4.07
CA ILE A 160 -0.92 33.90 3.18
C ILE A 160 -2.03 34.58 3.99
N GLU A 161 -2.58 33.91 5.01
CA GLU A 161 -3.58 34.50 5.91
C GLU A 161 -3.03 35.72 6.66
N GLY A 162 -1.76 35.70 7.06
CA GLY A 162 -1.07 36.86 7.64
C GLY A 162 -0.95 38.00 6.65
N ASP A 163 -0.42 37.72 5.46
CA ASP A 163 -0.22 38.70 4.39
C ASP A 163 -1.56 39.37 4.00
N VAL A 164 -2.65 38.59 3.90
CA VAL A 164 -4.00 39.10 3.61
C VAL A 164 -4.54 40.00 4.72
N LYS A 165 -4.28 39.67 6.00
CA LYS A 165 -4.68 40.53 7.12
C LYS A 165 -3.93 41.85 7.12
N ASP A 166 -2.63 41.82 6.85
CA ASP A 166 -1.81 43.02 6.78
C ASP A 166 -2.21 43.90 5.60
N LEU A 167 -2.47 43.31 4.43
CA LEU A 167 -3.03 44.01 3.27
C LEU A 167 -4.38 44.65 3.57
N LYS A 168 -5.28 43.93 4.25
CA LYS A 168 -6.58 44.47 4.66
C LYS A 168 -6.41 45.67 5.59
N LYS A 169 -5.55 45.57 6.61
CA LYS A 169 -5.27 46.68 7.54
C LYS A 169 -4.66 47.89 6.82
N ALA A 170 -3.74 47.66 5.89
CA ALA A 170 -3.14 48.73 5.10
C ALA A 170 -4.16 49.42 4.18
N ALA A 171 -5.08 48.65 3.59
CA ALA A 171 -6.16 49.20 2.77
C ALA A 171 -7.15 50.03 3.60
N GLU A 172 -7.56 49.53 4.78
CA GLU A 172 -8.44 50.25 5.70
C GLU A 172 -7.81 51.56 6.20
N SER A 173 -6.50 51.54 6.52
CA SER A 173 -5.76 52.73 6.96
C SER A 173 -5.66 53.81 5.88
N LYS A 174 -5.42 53.41 4.62
CA LYS A 174 -5.37 54.35 3.49
C LYS A 174 -6.72 54.98 3.17
N LEU A 175 -7.82 54.25 3.41
CA LEU A 175 -9.16 54.78 3.22
C LEU A 175 -9.47 55.89 4.24
N THR A 176 -9.05 55.71 5.50
CA THR A 176 -9.29 56.69 6.57
C THR A 176 -8.43 57.95 6.49
N GLU A 177 -7.28 57.91 5.82
CA GLU A 177 -6.42 59.09 5.60
C GLU A 177 -6.87 59.98 4.43
N ALA A 178 -7.70 59.45 3.51
CA ALA A 178 -8.21 60.20 2.37
C ALA A 178 -9.45 61.05 2.68
N ASP A 179 -10.10 60.82 3.83
CA ASP A 179 -11.32 61.50 4.28
C ASP A 179 -11.07 62.59 5.36
N THR A 180 -9.80 62.94 5.64
CA THR A 180 -9.38 64.05 6.52
C THR A 180 -8.63 65.13 5.76
#